data_AF-A0A3A8Z7G7-F1
#
_entry.id   AF-A0A3A8Z7G7-F1
#
_cell.length_a   1.000
_cell.length_b   1.000
_cell.length_c   1.000
_cell.angle_alpha   90.00
_cell.angle_beta   90.00
_cell.angle_gamma   90.00
#
_symmetry.space_group_name_H-M   'P 1'
#
loop_
_entity.id
_entity.type
_entity.pdbx_description
1 polymer ?
#
loop_
_entity_poly.entity_id
_entity_poly.type
_entity_poly.pdbx_seq_one_letter_code
_entity_poly.pdbx_strand_id
1 'polypeptide(L)'
;MVENFEQKKRNRPIKITDIAISKVPKIELSEFSEKENLFVQEQHKRILSISKEKNDSKEVGILVDIIHWYAWVILGEANEIETRSNPDAYKAMKGSRKNSMMFMHNHPSTGTFSGTDFKTFCLNDSLYIMTVVGNDGNVRALTKLDGFDGGEALAYYSRLATQKYKDYQNNGTMAMRDLLKHSADIKIKYEIGGR
;
A
#
# COMPACT_ATOMS: atom_id res chain seq x y z
N MET A 1 -7.69 -21.11 1.64
CA MET A 1 -7.64 -19.83 0.88
C MET A 1 -8.03 -18.72 1.84
N VAL A 2 -7.34 -17.59 1.84
CA VAL A 2 -7.75 -16.41 2.61
C VAL A 2 -8.93 -15.75 1.88
N GLU A 3 -10.10 -15.77 2.51
CA GLU A 3 -11.32 -15.16 1.99
C GLU A 3 -11.15 -13.65 1.79
N ASN A 4 -11.81 -13.11 0.77
CA ASN A 4 -11.91 -11.66 0.59
C ASN A 4 -13.06 -11.15 1.47
N PHE A 5 -12.73 -10.52 2.60
CA PHE A 5 -13.72 -9.95 3.51
C PHE A 5 -14.28 -8.63 3.01
N GLU A 6 -15.52 -8.33 3.40
CA GLU A 6 -16.24 -7.13 2.97
C GLU A 6 -15.52 -5.85 3.42
N GLN A 7 -15.25 -4.99 2.44
CA GLN A 7 -14.59 -3.71 2.63
C GLN A 7 -15.60 -2.57 2.51
N LYS A 8 -15.40 -1.51 3.29
CA LYS A 8 -16.20 -0.30 3.18
C LYS A 8 -15.96 0.35 1.81
N LYS A 9 -16.94 0.22 0.91
CA LYS A 9 -16.96 0.93 -0.37
C LYS A 9 -17.14 2.42 -0.13
N ARG A 10 -16.17 3.24 -0.58
CA ARG A 10 -16.24 4.70 -0.53
C ARG A 10 -16.49 5.23 -1.94
N ASN A 11 -17.76 5.40 -2.32
CA ASN A 11 -18.18 5.80 -3.67
C ASN A 11 -17.92 7.27 -4.03
N ARG A 12 -16.97 7.95 -3.37
CA ARG A 12 -16.63 9.35 -3.65
C ARG A 12 -15.11 9.49 -3.72
N PRO A 13 -14.51 9.24 -4.90
CA PRO A 13 -13.10 9.59 -5.11
C PRO A 13 -12.92 11.09 -4.86
N ILE A 14 -11.91 11.42 -4.07
CA ILE A 14 -11.52 12.81 -3.80
C ILE A 14 -10.66 13.25 -4.98
N LYS A 15 -11.04 14.37 -5.61
CA LYS A 15 -10.24 14.96 -6.68
C LYS A 15 -8.87 15.39 -6.13
N ILE A 16 -7.82 15.03 -6.85
CA ILE A 16 -6.45 15.42 -6.50
C ILE A 16 -6.25 16.89 -6.86
N THR A 17 -5.68 17.66 -5.93
CA THR A 17 -5.35 19.08 -6.11
C THR A 17 -3.84 19.28 -6.17
N ASP A 18 -3.39 20.38 -6.78
CA ASP A 18 -1.96 20.74 -6.79
C ASP A 18 -1.41 21.01 -5.38
N ILE A 19 -2.28 21.45 -4.46
CA ILE A 19 -1.96 21.60 -3.04
C ILE A 19 -1.70 20.23 -2.41
N ALA A 20 -2.54 19.22 -2.69
CA ALA A 20 -2.34 17.87 -2.17
C ALA A 20 -1.02 17.27 -2.68
N ILE A 21 -0.68 17.49 -3.96
CA ILE A 21 0.59 17.03 -4.56
C ILE A 21 1.79 17.76 -3.91
N SER A 22 1.76 19.08 -3.84
CA SER A 22 2.90 19.86 -3.30
C SER A 22 3.15 19.62 -1.81
N LYS A 23 2.11 19.31 -1.03
CA LYS A 23 2.18 19.09 0.42
C LYS A 23 2.30 17.63 0.84
N VAL A 24 2.51 16.69 -0.09
CA VAL A 24 2.79 15.29 0.28
C VAL A 24 3.93 15.27 1.30
N PRO A 25 3.70 14.80 2.54
CA PRO A 25 4.74 14.78 3.57
C PRO A 25 5.77 13.71 3.23
N LYS A 26 7.00 13.93 3.70
CA LYS A 26 8.01 12.88 3.70
C LYS A 26 7.62 11.83 4.75
N ILE A 27 7.85 10.57 4.43
CA ILE A 27 7.78 9.45 5.38
C ILE A 27 9.21 8.97 5.62
N GLU A 28 9.61 8.90 6.89
CA GLU A 28 10.97 8.52 7.27
C GLU A 28 11.05 7.01 7.46
N LEU A 29 11.35 6.29 6.38
CA LEU A 29 11.59 4.85 6.46
C LEU A 29 12.99 4.65 7.04
N SER A 30 13.08 3.99 8.20
CA SER A 30 14.33 3.82 8.96
C SER A 30 15.40 3.04 8.21
N GLU A 31 14.97 2.24 7.24
CA GLU A 31 15.80 1.41 6.39
C GLU A 31 16.51 2.21 5.29
N PHE A 32 16.04 3.44 5.04
CA PHE A 32 16.44 4.29 3.94
C PHE A 32 17.20 5.52 4.41
N SER A 33 18.17 5.95 3.60
CA SER A 33 18.85 7.23 3.76
C SER A 33 17.93 8.40 3.42
N GLU A 34 18.34 9.61 3.79
CA GLU A 34 17.60 10.84 3.48
C GLU A 34 17.31 10.99 1.97
N LYS A 35 18.28 10.66 1.11
CA LYS A 35 18.11 10.73 -0.35
C LYS A 35 17.06 9.74 -0.86
N GLU A 36 17.01 8.57 -0.25
CA GLU A 36 16.07 7.51 -0.60
C GLU A 36 14.65 7.85 -0.09
N ASN A 37 14.52 8.40 1.11
CA ASN A 37 13.24 8.93 1.61
C ASN A 37 12.72 10.11 0.76
N LEU A 38 13.60 10.97 0.26
CA LEU A 38 13.23 12.01 -0.71
C LEU A 38 12.77 11.41 -2.05
N PHE A 39 13.43 10.38 -2.55
CA PHE A 39 12.97 9.67 -3.74
C PHE A 39 11.56 9.09 -3.55
N VAL A 40 11.30 8.46 -2.39
CA VAL A 40 9.97 7.93 -2.03
C VAL A 40 8.92 9.04 -2.06
N GLN A 41 9.20 10.18 -1.43
CA GLN A 41 8.29 11.34 -1.44
C GLN A 41 8.00 11.83 -2.86
N GLU A 42 9.02 11.93 -3.71
CA GLU A 42 8.84 12.35 -5.12
C GLU A 42 8.04 11.32 -5.92
N GLN A 43 8.17 10.01 -5.64
CA GLN A 43 7.31 9.00 -6.26
C GLN A 43 5.85 9.12 -5.77
N HIS A 44 5.58 9.46 -4.51
CA HIS A 44 4.20 9.74 -4.06
C HIS A 44 3.59 10.94 -4.79
N LYS A 45 4.35 12.02 -4.96
CA LYS A 45 3.91 13.18 -5.77
C LYS A 45 3.63 12.76 -7.21
N ARG A 46 4.53 11.97 -7.81
CA ARG A 46 4.39 11.44 -9.17
C ARG A 46 3.15 10.57 -9.33
N ILE A 47 2.84 9.70 -8.36
CA ILE A 47 1.61 8.89 -8.35
C ILE A 47 0.39 9.81 -8.42
N LEU A 48 0.32 10.83 -7.56
CA LEU A 48 -0.81 11.75 -7.54
C LEU A 48 -0.92 12.57 -8.83
N SER A 49 0.20 13.03 -9.41
CA SER A 49 0.21 13.73 -10.70
C SER A 49 -0.32 12.83 -11.84
N ILE A 50 0.19 11.59 -11.94
CA ILE A 50 -0.26 10.64 -12.97
C ILE A 50 -1.74 10.30 -12.78
N SER A 51 -2.16 10.05 -11.55
CA SER A 51 -3.56 9.77 -11.21
C SER A 51 -4.46 10.94 -11.63
N LYS A 52 -4.08 12.17 -11.28
CA LYS A 52 -4.82 13.40 -11.63
C LYS A 52 -4.93 13.62 -13.14
N GLU A 53 -3.82 13.50 -13.85
CA GLU A 53 -3.70 13.94 -15.25
C GLU A 53 -4.04 12.85 -16.27
N LYS A 54 -3.81 11.58 -15.91
CA LYS A 54 -3.80 10.46 -16.86
C LYS A 54 -4.69 9.30 -16.45
N ASN A 55 -5.27 9.31 -15.24
CA ASN A 55 -6.10 8.21 -14.76
C ASN A 55 -7.34 8.67 -14.00
N ASP A 56 -7.91 9.83 -14.31
CA ASP A 56 -9.18 10.33 -13.74
C ASP A 56 -9.26 10.30 -12.20
N SER A 57 -8.14 10.56 -11.53
CA SER A 57 -7.99 10.44 -10.07
C SER A 57 -8.25 9.02 -9.49
N LYS A 58 -8.22 7.97 -10.33
CA LYS A 58 -8.26 6.55 -9.96
C LYS A 58 -6.88 6.05 -9.48
N GLU A 59 -6.79 4.77 -9.12
CA GLU A 59 -5.56 4.22 -8.55
C GLU A 59 -4.42 4.14 -9.58
N VAL A 60 -3.23 4.51 -9.14
CA VAL A 60 -1.97 4.40 -9.87
C VAL A 60 -0.97 3.80 -8.89
N GLY A 61 -0.29 2.75 -9.35
CA GLY A 61 0.78 2.09 -8.64
C GLY A 61 2.15 2.44 -9.22
N ILE A 62 3.17 2.45 -8.38
CA ILE A 62 4.58 2.39 -8.79
C ILE A 62 5.22 1.23 -8.04
N LEU A 63 5.77 0.29 -8.80
CA LEU A 63 6.66 -0.73 -8.26
C LEU A 63 8.09 -0.23 -8.34
N VAL A 64 8.86 -0.34 -7.25
CA VAL A 64 10.24 0.10 -7.15
C VAL A 64 11.15 -1.07 -6.77
N ASP A 65 12.22 -1.29 -7.51
CA ASP A 65 13.36 -2.09 -7.06
C ASP A 65 14.20 -1.22 -6.12
N ILE A 66 14.25 -1.55 -4.82
CA ILE A 66 14.93 -0.72 -3.82
C ILE A 66 16.45 -0.93 -3.78
N ILE A 67 16.98 -1.80 -4.64
CA ILE A 67 18.42 -2.05 -4.78
C ILE A 67 19.00 -1.20 -5.89
N HIS A 68 18.29 -1.11 -7.01
CA HIS A 68 18.74 -0.35 -8.19
C HIS A 68 17.94 0.93 -8.44
N TRP A 69 16.87 1.16 -7.67
CA TRP A 69 15.97 2.30 -7.78
C TRP A 69 15.27 2.42 -9.14
N TYR A 70 15.04 1.29 -9.82
CA TYR A 70 14.19 1.22 -11.01
C TYR A 70 12.72 1.25 -10.63
N ALA A 71 11.90 1.93 -11.42
CA ALA A 71 10.50 2.15 -11.13
C ALA A 71 9.60 1.87 -12.34
N TRP A 72 8.51 1.13 -12.12
CA TRP A 72 7.50 0.80 -13.13
C TRP A 72 6.14 1.37 -12.72
N VAL A 73 5.54 2.18 -13.59
CA VAL A 73 4.19 2.74 -13.39
C VAL A 73 3.13 1.73 -13.82
N ILE A 74 2.07 1.61 -13.02
CA ILE A 74 0.96 0.69 -13.23
C ILE A 74 -0.33 1.49 -13.10
N LEU A 75 -1.17 1.50 -14.13
CA LEU A 75 -2.47 2.17 -14.09
C LEU A 75 -3.52 1.17 -13.58
N GLY A 76 -4.27 1.56 -12.55
CA GLY A 76 -5.34 0.76 -11.96
C GLY A 76 -6.72 1.38 -12.17
N GLU A 77 -7.73 0.70 -11.65
CA GLU A 77 -9.11 1.18 -11.60
C GLU A 77 -9.40 1.85 -10.25
N ALA A 78 -10.66 2.14 -9.94
CA ALA A 78 -11.01 2.93 -8.76
C ALA A 78 -10.67 2.28 -7.40
N ASN A 79 -10.49 0.96 -7.32
CA ASN A 79 -10.20 0.23 -6.08
C ASN A 79 -9.30 -1.00 -6.31
N GLU A 80 -8.60 -1.05 -7.44
CA GLU A 80 -7.77 -2.19 -7.78
C GLU A 80 -6.60 -1.79 -8.67
N ILE A 81 -5.40 -2.21 -8.26
CA ILE A 81 -4.22 -2.25 -9.12
C ILE A 81 -3.81 -3.70 -9.30
N GLU A 82 -3.85 -4.17 -10.53
CA GLU A 82 -3.29 -5.46 -10.90
C GLU A 82 -1.90 -5.26 -11.49
N THR A 83 -0.85 -5.75 -10.82
CA THR A 83 0.52 -5.68 -11.36
C THR A 83 0.67 -6.39 -12.70
N ARG A 84 -0.19 -7.37 -13.00
CA ARG A 84 -0.25 -8.09 -14.29
C ARG A 84 -0.61 -7.20 -15.48
N SER A 85 -1.24 -6.04 -15.24
CA SER A 85 -1.52 -5.06 -16.29
C SER A 85 -0.25 -4.44 -16.88
N ASN A 86 0.88 -4.53 -16.17
CA ASN A 86 2.20 -4.14 -16.66
C ASN A 86 3.13 -5.38 -16.66
N PRO A 87 3.43 -5.98 -17.83
CA PRO A 87 4.24 -7.20 -17.92
C PRO A 87 5.64 -7.07 -17.29
N ASP A 88 6.29 -5.91 -17.42
CA ASP A 88 7.62 -5.67 -16.87
C ASP A 88 7.57 -5.58 -15.35
N ALA A 89 6.59 -4.86 -14.79
CA ALA A 89 6.38 -4.78 -13.35
C ALA A 89 6.05 -6.15 -12.76
N TYR A 90 5.19 -6.94 -13.43
CA TYR A 90 4.85 -8.30 -13.00
C TYR A 90 6.08 -9.21 -13.00
N LYS A 91 6.88 -9.16 -14.08
CA LYS A 91 8.12 -9.95 -14.19
C LYS A 91 9.13 -9.54 -13.11
N ALA A 92 9.31 -8.24 -12.87
CA ALA A 92 10.17 -7.73 -11.80
C ALA A 92 9.69 -8.22 -10.43
N MET A 93 8.42 -8.06 -10.10
CA MET A 93 7.85 -8.52 -8.84
C MET A 93 8.08 -10.01 -8.60
N LYS A 94 7.89 -10.85 -9.62
CA LYS A 94 8.02 -12.31 -9.49
C LYS A 94 9.47 -12.82 -9.53
N GLY A 95 10.36 -12.14 -10.25
CA GLY A 95 11.75 -12.54 -10.42
C GLY A 95 12.69 -11.98 -9.35
N SER A 96 12.27 -10.97 -8.61
CA SER A 96 13.09 -10.31 -7.60
C SER A 96 13.29 -11.16 -6.34
N ARG A 97 14.45 -10.96 -5.71
CA ARG A 97 14.78 -11.60 -4.43
C ARG A 97 13.81 -11.18 -3.33
N LYS A 98 13.76 -11.97 -2.25
CA LYS A 98 12.98 -11.63 -1.05
C LYS A 98 13.35 -10.24 -0.54
N ASN A 99 12.33 -9.46 -0.15
CA ASN A 99 12.47 -8.14 0.43
C ASN A 99 13.34 -7.15 -0.40
N SER A 100 13.20 -7.13 -1.73
CA SER A 100 13.92 -6.17 -2.59
C SER A 100 13.03 -5.26 -3.41
N MET A 101 11.72 -5.27 -3.16
CA MET A 101 10.75 -4.47 -3.87
C MET A 101 9.93 -3.61 -2.91
N MET A 102 9.58 -2.41 -3.35
CA MET A 102 8.61 -1.55 -2.69
C MET A 102 7.44 -1.31 -3.65
N PHE A 103 6.21 -1.47 -3.16
CA PHE A 103 5.01 -1.11 -3.91
C PHE A 103 4.37 0.14 -3.33
N MET A 104 4.06 1.10 -4.19
CA MET A 104 3.52 2.39 -3.80
C MET A 104 2.24 2.62 -4.59
N HIS A 105 1.15 3.06 -3.97
CA HIS A 105 -0.07 3.40 -4.72
C HIS A 105 -0.86 4.53 -4.05
N ASN A 106 -1.83 5.10 -4.77
CA ASN A 106 -2.78 6.02 -4.16
C ASN A 106 -4.13 5.37 -3.84
N HIS A 107 -4.83 5.92 -2.86
CA HIS A 107 -6.22 5.60 -2.58
C HIS A 107 -7.13 6.81 -2.88
N PRO A 108 -8.03 6.70 -3.88
CA PRO A 108 -8.95 7.76 -4.25
C PRO A 108 -9.85 8.23 -3.11
N SER A 109 -10.14 7.32 -2.19
CA SER A 109 -11.03 7.56 -1.07
C SER A 109 -10.33 7.99 0.23
N THR A 110 -9.03 8.28 0.17
CA THR A 110 -8.13 8.65 1.30
C THR A 110 -8.09 7.65 2.45
N GLY A 111 -8.50 6.41 2.18
CA GLY A 111 -8.39 5.29 3.12
C GLY A 111 -6.94 4.92 3.43
N THR A 112 -6.77 4.13 4.49
CA THR A 112 -5.55 3.34 4.72
C THR A 112 -5.52 2.14 3.77
N PHE A 113 -4.63 1.18 3.99
CA PHE A 113 -4.63 -0.13 3.35
C PHE A 113 -6.00 -0.84 3.45
N SER A 114 -6.34 -1.57 2.39
CA SER A 114 -7.46 -2.50 2.27
C SER A 114 -7.01 -3.95 2.56
N GLY A 115 -7.96 -4.86 2.68
CA GLY A 115 -7.65 -6.30 2.79
C GLY A 115 -6.92 -6.86 1.56
N THR A 116 -7.21 -6.33 0.37
CA THR A 116 -6.53 -6.74 -0.88
C THR A 116 -5.08 -6.29 -0.88
N ASP A 117 -4.80 -5.05 -0.47
CA ASP A 117 -3.44 -4.54 -0.32
C ASP A 117 -2.65 -5.43 0.65
N PHE A 118 -3.24 -5.72 1.80
CA PHE A 118 -2.61 -6.53 2.82
C PHE A 118 -2.31 -7.95 2.35
N LYS A 119 -3.24 -8.56 1.61
CA LYS A 119 -3.03 -9.87 0.98
C LYS A 119 -1.89 -9.83 -0.04
N THR A 120 -1.84 -8.81 -0.89
CA THR A 120 -0.72 -8.60 -1.83
C THR A 120 0.60 -8.45 -1.09
N PHE A 121 0.65 -7.66 -0.02
CA PHE A 121 1.84 -7.47 0.81
C PHE A 121 2.34 -8.78 1.42
N CYS A 122 1.42 -9.59 1.97
CA CYS A 122 1.75 -10.84 2.64
C CYS A 122 2.16 -11.96 1.67
N LEU A 123 1.53 -12.04 0.49
CA LEU A 123 1.72 -13.15 -0.46
C LEU A 123 2.87 -12.94 -1.45
N ASN A 124 3.50 -11.77 -1.48
CA ASN A 124 4.66 -11.51 -2.34
C ASN A 124 5.92 -11.41 -1.48
N ASP A 125 6.79 -12.40 -1.57
CA ASP A 125 8.04 -12.45 -0.81
C ASP A 125 9.02 -11.35 -1.22
N SER A 126 8.99 -10.92 -2.48
CA SER A 126 9.85 -9.85 -2.98
C SER A 126 9.46 -8.48 -2.40
N LEU A 127 8.19 -8.28 -2.02
CA LEU A 127 7.74 -7.04 -1.39
C LEU A 127 8.31 -6.91 0.01
N TYR A 128 9.04 -5.84 0.24
CA TYR A 128 9.55 -5.43 1.53
C TYR A 128 8.69 -4.35 2.17
N ILE A 129 8.35 -3.34 1.38
CA ILE A 129 7.65 -2.12 1.82
C ILE A 129 6.44 -1.92 0.93
N MET A 130 5.32 -1.53 1.54
CA MET A 130 4.15 -1.04 0.81
C MET A 130 3.77 0.34 1.33
N THR A 131 3.60 1.31 0.44
CA THR A 131 3.15 2.66 0.82
C THR A 131 1.86 3.01 0.13
N VAL A 132 1.03 3.79 0.82
CA VAL A 132 -0.19 4.35 0.24
C VAL A 132 -0.23 5.87 0.47
N VAL A 133 -0.54 6.61 -0.59
CA VAL A 133 -0.81 8.06 -0.54
C VAL A 133 -2.29 8.32 -0.79
N GLY A 134 -2.99 8.98 0.13
CA GLY A 134 -4.36 9.43 -0.13
C GLY A 134 -4.40 10.49 -1.21
N ASN A 135 -5.51 10.63 -1.94
CA ASN A 135 -5.69 11.76 -2.86
C ASN A 135 -5.67 13.16 -2.18
N ASP A 136 -5.69 13.18 -0.84
CA ASP A 136 -5.48 14.35 0.02
C ASP A 136 -4.00 14.59 0.40
N GLY A 137 -3.09 13.74 -0.05
CA GLY A 137 -1.66 13.79 0.23
C GLY A 137 -1.20 13.01 1.46
N ASN A 138 -2.09 12.41 2.25
CA ASN A 138 -1.69 11.68 3.46
C ASN A 138 -0.98 10.36 3.14
N VAL A 139 0.24 10.16 3.66
CA VAL A 139 1.08 8.99 3.38
C VAL A 139 1.08 7.99 4.54
N ARG A 140 1.09 6.70 4.24
CA ARG A 140 1.26 5.59 5.19
C ARG A 140 2.18 4.52 4.62
N ALA A 141 2.87 3.79 5.48
CA ALA A 141 3.74 2.68 5.07
C ALA A 141 3.53 1.44 5.93
N LEU A 142 3.75 0.28 5.31
CA LEU A 142 3.98 -1.01 5.95
C LEU A 142 5.38 -1.49 5.56
N THR A 143 6.19 -1.83 6.56
CA THR A 143 7.51 -2.44 6.37
C THR A 143 7.54 -3.79 7.06
N LYS A 144 7.97 -4.84 6.34
CA LYS A 144 8.18 -6.16 6.95
C LYS A 144 9.37 -6.08 7.90
N LEU A 145 9.20 -6.56 9.12
CA LEU A 145 10.28 -6.69 10.09
C LEU A 145 10.89 -8.09 10.02
N ASP A 146 12.04 -8.26 10.67
CA ASP A 146 12.65 -9.56 10.84
C ASP A 146 11.70 -10.55 11.52
N GLY A 147 11.65 -11.76 10.97
CA GLY A 147 10.71 -12.81 11.41
C GLY A 147 9.29 -12.64 10.89
N PHE A 148 9.02 -11.70 9.97
CA PHE A 148 7.71 -11.60 9.32
C PHE A 148 7.33 -12.90 8.59
N ASP A 149 6.14 -13.41 8.95
CA ASP A 149 5.48 -14.55 8.30
C ASP A 149 4.15 -14.09 7.68
N GLY A 150 4.06 -14.16 6.36
CA GLY A 150 2.85 -13.73 5.63
C GLY A 150 1.64 -14.62 5.89
N GLY A 151 1.84 -15.90 6.18
CA GLY A 151 0.77 -16.85 6.52
C GLY A 151 0.15 -16.53 7.87
N GLU A 152 0.98 -16.32 8.90
CA GLU A 152 0.54 -15.95 10.24
C GLU A 152 -0.16 -14.58 10.24
N ALA A 153 0.41 -13.60 9.53
CA ALA A 153 -0.18 -12.27 9.37
C ALA A 153 -1.59 -12.33 8.73
N LEU A 154 -1.75 -13.15 7.68
CA LEU A 154 -3.04 -13.36 7.02
C LEU A 154 -4.03 -14.15 7.89
N ALA A 155 -3.55 -15.14 8.63
CA ALA A 155 -4.38 -15.89 9.59
C ALA A 155 -4.89 -14.95 10.69
N TYR A 156 -4.05 -14.04 11.18
CA TYR A 156 -4.45 -13.03 12.16
C TYR A 156 -5.53 -12.09 11.62
N TYR A 157 -5.32 -11.53 10.42
CA TYR A 157 -6.33 -10.71 9.74
C TYR A 157 -7.66 -11.45 9.58
N SER A 158 -7.60 -12.72 9.15
CA SER A 158 -8.79 -13.57 8.96
C SER A 158 -9.52 -13.83 10.27
N ARG A 159 -8.79 -14.09 11.36
CA ARG A 159 -9.35 -14.28 12.70
C ARG A 159 -10.09 -13.03 13.18
N LEU A 160 -9.51 -11.85 12.98
CA LEU A 160 -10.17 -10.59 13.33
C LEU A 160 -11.50 -10.41 12.57
N ALA A 161 -11.49 -10.64 11.25
CA ALA A 161 -12.68 -10.47 10.41
C ALA A 161 -13.79 -11.48 10.72
N THR A 162 -13.44 -12.75 10.97
CA THR A 162 -14.39 -13.87 11.12
C THR A 162 -14.83 -14.13 12.56
N GLN A 163 -14.08 -13.66 13.55
CA GLN A 163 -14.41 -13.88 14.97
C GLN A 163 -14.79 -12.58 15.67
N LYS A 164 -13.91 -11.58 15.65
CA LYS A 164 -14.11 -10.32 16.38
C LYS A 164 -15.11 -9.39 15.70
N TYR A 165 -15.03 -9.29 14.37
CA TYR A 165 -15.85 -8.37 13.57
C TYR A 165 -16.89 -9.08 12.70
N LYS A 166 -17.22 -10.33 13.01
CA LYS A 166 -18.08 -11.19 12.17
C LYS A 166 -19.45 -10.59 11.85
N ASP A 167 -20.01 -9.83 12.78
CA ASP A 167 -21.35 -9.24 12.67
C ASP A 167 -21.34 -7.86 11.99
N TYR A 168 -20.17 -7.36 11.60
CA TYR A 168 -20.03 -6.06 10.92
C TYR A 168 -20.12 -6.24 9.41
N GLN A 169 -20.96 -5.44 8.74
CA GLN A 169 -21.06 -5.43 7.28
C GLN A 169 -19.73 -5.10 6.57
N ASN A 170 -18.84 -4.36 7.23
CA ASN A 170 -17.50 -4.00 6.74
C ASN A 170 -16.40 -4.66 7.58
N ASN A 171 -16.60 -5.93 7.94
CA ASN A 171 -15.70 -6.71 8.80
C ASN A 171 -14.23 -6.64 8.39
N GLY A 172 -13.93 -6.69 7.08
CA GLY A 172 -12.56 -6.59 6.56
C GLY A 172 -11.92 -5.23 6.85
N THR A 173 -12.68 -4.14 6.71
CA THR A 173 -12.18 -2.79 7.07
C THR A 173 -11.95 -2.65 8.57
N MET A 174 -12.83 -3.23 9.40
CA MET A 174 -12.67 -3.20 10.85
C MET A 174 -11.46 -4.01 11.31
N ALA A 175 -11.30 -5.23 10.76
CA ALA A 175 -10.16 -6.10 10.99
C ALA A 175 -8.84 -5.44 10.57
N MET A 176 -8.81 -4.79 9.40
CA MET A 176 -7.61 -4.09 8.93
C MET A 176 -7.21 -2.94 9.87
N ARG A 177 -8.17 -2.12 10.30
CA ARG A 177 -7.90 -1.03 11.26
C ARG A 177 -7.37 -1.53 12.59
N ASP A 178 -7.87 -2.66 13.06
CA ASP A 178 -7.43 -3.28 14.31
C ASP A 178 -6.02 -3.85 14.15
N LEU A 179 -5.77 -4.59 13.05
CA LEU A 179 -4.46 -5.12 12.71
C LEU A 179 -3.40 -4.02 12.64
N LEU A 180 -3.68 -2.88 12.00
CA LEU A 180 -2.71 -1.78 11.92
C LEU A 180 -2.32 -1.19 13.29
N LYS A 181 -3.17 -1.29 14.30
CA LYS A 181 -2.83 -0.87 15.68
C LYS A 181 -1.91 -1.86 16.38
N HIS A 182 -1.97 -3.13 15.97
CA HIS A 182 -1.25 -4.25 16.53
C HIS A 182 -0.24 -4.84 15.54
N SER A 183 0.21 -4.02 14.57
CA SER A 183 1.02 -4.52 13.45
C SER A 183 2.38 -5.06 13.90
N ALA A 184 2.93 -4.50 14.98
CA ALA A 184 4.20 -4.94 15.56
C ALA A 184 4.13 -6.40 16.06
N ASP A 185 2.97 -6.85 16.55
CA ASP A 185 2.77 -8.21 17.07
C ASP A 185 2.90 -9.27 15.96
N ILE A 186 2.64 -8.87 14.70
CA ILE A 186 2.80 -9.70 13.50
C ILE A 186 4.01 -9.28 12.66
N LYS A 187 5.02 -8.64 13.29
CA LYS A 187 6.28 -8.24 12.65
C LYS A 187 6.09 -7.32 11.44
N ILE A 188 5.15 -6.39 11.55
CA ILE A 188 4.96 -5.30 10.58
C ILE A 188 5.12 -3.96 11.29
N LYS A 189 5.99 -3.11 10.75
CA LYS A 189 6.05 -1.70 11.15
C LYS A 189 5.02 -0.91 10.34
N TYR A 190 4.11 -0.21 11.02
CA TYR A 190 3.12 0.66 10.39
C TYR A 190 3.44 2.12 10.73
N GLU A 191 3.59 2.95 9.69
CA GLU A 191 4.03 4.33 9.83
C GLU A 191 3.09 5.29 9.12
N ILE A 192 3.03 6.53 9.62
CA ILE A 192 2.21 7.62 9.09
C ILE A 192 3.13 8.79 8.82
N GLY A 193 3.14 9.30 7.57
CA GLY A 193 4.00 10.40 7.17
C GLY A 193 3.66 11.72 7.86
N GLY A 194 4.67 12.56 8.09
CA GLY A 194 4.52 13.87 8.72
C GLY A 194 4.27 13.85 10.24
N ARG A 195 4.60 12.75 10.92
CA ARG A 195 4.56 12.62 12.39
C ARG A 195 5.94 12.40 12.96
#